data_AF-A0A239B0S9-F1
#
_entry.id   AF-A0A239B0S9-F1
#
_cell.length_a   1.000
_cell.length_b   1.000
_cell.length_c   1.000
_cell.angle_alpha   90.00
_cell.angle_beta   90.00
_cell.angle_gamma   90.00
#
_symmetry.space_group_name_H-M   'P 1'
#
loop_
_entity.id
_entity.type
_entity.pdbx_description
1 polymer ?
#
loop_
_entity_poly.entity_id
_entity_poly.type
_entity_poly.pdbx_seq_one_letter_code
_entity_poly.pdbx_strand_id
1 'polypeptide(L)'
;MTQLKCIAVLFTAGFLTGCFNNAKIVQANIEQAYKLAKDESGVIYGVAGLHTDESISASKVCQFIEGRDPRCSHAEEYIPVSIWSGFGMFAASAVTVAIIPKDSSIAKDIAYFKGRVGDRKQPYVKARAIKGQLATVLEVASTHGDGKCYWQGLPRIGGTVCPHYGWDYRKDMKSWDSKWGVLSVD
;
A
#
# COMPACT_ATOMS: atom_id res chain seq x y z
N MET A 1 -13.95 -17.15 61.39
CA MET A 1 -13.57 -17.77 60.10
C MET A 1 -14.67 -17.46 59.10
N THR A 2 -14.47 -16.45 58.27
CA THR A 2 -15.52 -15.92 57.39
C THR A 2 -15.01 -16.01 55.96
N GLN A 3 -15.73 -16.74 55.10
CA GLN A 3 -15.43 -16.82 53.67
C GLN A 3 -15.67 -15.47 53.00
N LEU A 4 -14.69 -15.00 52.22
CA LEU A 4 -14.94 -13.99 51.19
C LEU A 4 -14.78 -14.64 49.81
N LYS A 5 -15.92 -14.73 49.11
CA LYS A 5 -16.07 -15.15 47.73
C LYS A 5 -15.68 -14.01 46.78
N CYS A 6 -15.14 -14.40 45.63
CA CYS A 6 -15.23 -13.74 44.32
C CYS A 6 -14.82 -12.25 44.21
N ILE A 7 -13.79 -11.98 43.40
CA ILE A 7 -13.87 -11.14 42.19
C ILE A 7 -12.62 -11.50 41.35
N ALA A 8 -12.77 -12.49 40.50
CA ALA A 8 -11.94 -12.64 39.30
C ALA A 8 -12.78 -12.06 38.15
N VAL A 9 -12.85 -10.73 38.09
CA VAL A 9 -13.49 -10.04 36.96
C VAL A 9 -12.45 -9.90 35.86
N LEU A 10 -12.71 -10.65 34.80
CA LEU A 10 -12.16 -10.53 33.45
C LEU A 10 -11.78 -9.09 33.09
N PHE A 11 -10.50 -8.86 32.85
CA PHE A 11 -10.02 -7.77 31.98
C PHE A 11 -9.38 -8.38 30.73
N THR A 12 -10.14 -9.21 30.00
CA THR A 12 -9.82 -9.63 28.63
C THR A 12 -10.54 -8.73 27.63
N ALA A 13 -10.38 -7.41 27.77
CA ALA A 13 -10.90 -6.40 26.83
C ALA A 13 -9.76 -5.64 26.10
N GLY A 14 -8.57 -6.26 25.99
CA GLY A 14 -7.38 -5.63 25.41
C GLY A 14 -6.92 -6.15 24.04
N PHE A 15 -7.59 -7.15 23.45
CA PHE A 15 -7.07 -7.85 22.26
C PHE A 15 -7.91 -7.75 20.99
N LEU A 16 -8.99 -6.96 20.96
CA LEU A 16 -9.90 -6.89 19.80
C LEU A 16 -9.82 -5.61 18.94
N THR A 17 -8.95 -4.65 19.27
CA THR A 17 -8.86 -3.39 18.49
C THR A 17 -7.90 -3.44 17.30
N GLY A 18 -7.12 -4.52 17.14
CA GLY A 18 -6.06 -4.61 16.11
C GLY A 18 -6.48 -5.10 14.72
N CYS A 19 -7.63 -5.76 14.58
CA CYS A 19 -8.04 -6.36 13.29
C CYS A 19 -9.10 -5.54 12.53
N PHE A 20 -9.90 -4.70 13.21
CA PHE A 20 -11.06 -4.04 12.62
C PHE A 20 -10.75 -2.84 11.72
N ASN A 21 -9.56 -2.24 11.82
CA ASN A 21 -9.22 -1.03 11.06
C ASN A 21 -8.47 -1.32 9.73
N ASN A 22 -7.78 -2.46 9.65
CA ASN A 22 -6.95 -2.78 8.48
C ASN A 22 -7.79 -3.04 7.21
N ALA A 23 -8.96 -3.67 7.34
CA ALA A 23 -9.86 -3.93 6.22
C ALA A 23 -10.32 -2.62 5.54
N LYS A 24 -10.79 -1.65 6.34
CA LYS A 24 -11.25 -0.34 5.83
C LYS A 24 -10.11 0.46 5.20
N ILE A 25 -8.92 0.42 5.79
CA ILE A 25 -7.74 1.09 5.25
C ILE A 25 -7.35 0.48 3.90
N VAL A 26 -7.27 -0.85 3.81
CA VAL A 26 -6.94 -1.54 2.55
C VAL A 26 -7.99 -1.27 1.48
N GLN A 27 -9.28 -1.40 1.83
CA GLN A 27 -10.37 -1.12 0.91
C GLN A 27 -10.33 0.31 0.39
N ALA A 28 -10.13 1.31 1.26
CA ALA A 28 -10.03 2.71 0.84
C ALA A 28 -8.83 2.96 -0.08
N ASN A 29 -7.66 2.37 0.23
CA ASN A 29 -6.48 2.47 -0.62
C ASN A 29 -6.72 1.87 -2.02
N ILE A 30 -7.50 0.79 -2.12
CA ILE A 30 -7.85 0.17 -3.41
C ILE A 30 -8.88 1.02 -4.15
N GLU A 31 -9.95 1.41 -3.47
CA GLU A 31 -11.07 2.14 -4.08
C GLU A 31 -10.66 3.55 -4.52
N GLN A 32 -9.66 4.16 -3.89
CA GLN A 32 -9.23 5.52 -4.20
C GLN A 32 -7.90 5.59 -4.96
N ALA A 33 -7.19 4.46 -5.15
CA ALA A 33 -5.91 4.43 -5.87
C ALA A 33 -5.99 5.09 -7.26
N TYR A 34 -7.06 4.84 -8.01
CA TYR A 34 -7.23 5.43 -9.35
C TYR A 34 -7.28 6.96 -9.34
N LYS A 35 -7.71 7.57 -8.23
CA LYS A 35 -7.76 9.03 -8.10
C LYS A 35 -6.37 9.64 -7.87
N LEU A 36 -5.38 8.84 -7.47
CA LEU A 36 -4.00 9.29 -7.33
C LEU A 36 -3.29 9.43 -8.68
N ALA A 37 -3.85 8.87 -9.76
CA ALA A 37 -3.30 9.00 -11.09
C ALA A 37 -3.47 10.42 -11.63
N LYS A 38 -2.50 10.83 -12.46
CA LYS A 38 -2.48 12.14 -13.14
C LYS A 38 -3.66 12.34 -14.07
N ASP A 39 -4.08 11.26 -14.72
CA ASP A 39 -5.06 11.27 -15.79
C ASP A 39 -5.86 9.95 -15.79
N GLU A 40 -6.75 9.82 -16.78
CA GLU A 40 -7.66 8.68 -16.93
C GLU A 40 -6.95 7.35 -17.24
N SER A 41 -5.64 7.35 -17.54
CA SER A 41 -4.88 6.12 -17.74
C SER A 41 -4.76 5.27 -16.47
N GLY A 42 -5.00 5.87 -15.30
CA GLY A 42 -4.84 5.22 -14.01
C GLY A 42 -3.38 4.90 -13.65
N VAL A 43 -2.40 5.45 -14.39
CA VAL A 43 -0.98 5.21 -14.15
C VAL A 43 -0.50 6.01 -12.95
N ILE A 44 0.17 5.31 -12.04
CA ILE A 44 0.85 5.88 -10.88
C ILE A 44 2.28 5.36 -10.81
N TYR A 45 3.17 6.17 -10.23
CA TYR A 45 4.53 5.76 -9.88
C TYR A 45 4.72 5.84 -8.38
N GLY A 46 5.39 4.84 -7.82
CA GLY A 46 5.65 4.79 -6.39
C GLY A 46 6.78 3.87 -6.03
N VAL A 47 7.32 4.05 -4.82
CA VAL A 47 8.24 3.09 -4.20
C VAL A 47 7.45 1.81 -3.93
N ALA A 48 7.99 0.65 -4.32
CA ALA A 48 7.35 -0.64 -4.08
C ALA A 48 7.99 -1.41 -2.92
N GLY A 49 7.16 -2.15 -2.20
CA GLY A 49 7.61 -3.10 -1.19
C GLY A 49 6.64 -4.27 -1.04
N LEU A 50 7.20 -5.48 -1.00
CA LEU A 50 6.44 -6.70 -0.75
C LEU A 50 5.98 -6.77 0.70
N HIS A 51 4.73 -7.16 0.92
CA HIS A 51 4.26 -7.62 2.23
C HIS A 51 4.56 -9.10 2.34
N THR A 52 5.44 -9.47 3.27
CA THR A 52 5.86 -10.86 3.46
C THR A 52 5.55 -11.38 4.84
N ASP A 53 4.90 -10.55 5.66
CA ASP A 53 4.22 -10.99 6.86
C ASP A 53 2.94 -11.72 6.45
N GLU A 54 2.73 -12.93 6.97
CA GLU A 54 1.49 -13.70 6.77
C GLU A 54 0.25 -12.91 7.22
N SER A 55 0.42 -11.87 8.05
CA SER A 55 -0.64 -10.97 8.48
C SER A 55 -1.31 -10.20 7.33
N ILE A 56 -0.68 -10.05 6.15
CA ILE A 56 -1.24 -9.45 4.93
C ILE A 56 -0.90 -10.34 3.71
N SER A 57 -1.68 -11.41 3.53
CA SER A 57 -1.61 -12.28 2.35
C SER A 57 -2.53 -11.78 1.22
N ALA A 58 -2.31 -12.27 -0.01
CA ALA A 58 -3.18 -11.96 -1.14
C ALA A 58 -4.64 -12.42 -0.89
N SER A 59 -4.84 -13.58 -0.27
CA SER A 59 -6.17 -14.06 0.14
C SER A 59 -6.86 -13.09 1.10
N LYS A 60 -6.13 -12.51 2.05
CA LYS A 60 -6.69 -11.55 3.01
C LYS A 60 -7.03 -10.21 2.35
N VAL A 61 -6.17 -9.72 1.47
CA VAL A 61 -6.45 -8.53 0.66
C VAL A 61 -7.70 -8.75 -0.21
N CYS A 62 -7.83 -9.93 -0.82
CA CYS A 62 -9.02 -10.32 -1.59
C CYS A 62 -10.29 -10.39 -0.74
N GLN A 63 -10.21 -10.88 0.49
CA GLN A 63 -11.34 -10.84 1.43
C GLN A 63 -11.79 -9.41 1.74
N PHE A 64 -10.85 -8.47 1.92
CA PHE A 64 -11.16 -7.07 2.20
C PHE A 64 -11.88 -6.34 1.06
N ILE A 65 -11.79 -6.86 -0.16
CA ILE A 65 -12.52 -6.33 -1.31
C ILE A 65 -13.62 -7.25 -1.81
N GLU A 66 -14.05 -8.20 -0.98
CA GLU A 66 -15.15 -9.13 -1.28
C GLU A 66 -14.94 -9.91 -2.59
N GLY A 67 -13.69 -10.23 -2.93
CA GLY A 67 -13.36 -10.99 -4.14
C GLY A 67 -13.66 -10.27 -5.46
N ARG A 68 -13.85 -8.94 -5.45
CA ARG A 68 -14.18 -8.15 -6.65
C ARG A 68 -13.10 -8.16 -7.74
N ASP A 69 -11.86 -8.52 -7.41
CA ASP A 69 -10.77 -8.62 -8.38
C ASP A 69 -10.70 -10.05 -8.97
N PRO A 70 -10.65 -10.23 -10.31
CA PRO A 70 -10.61 -11.56 -10.93
C PRO A 70 -9.45 -12.44 -10.45
N ARG A 71 -8.32 -11.83 -10.07
CA ARG A 71 -7.15 -12.57 -9.55
C ARG A 71 -7.43 -13.21 -8.18
N CYS A 72 -8.51 -12.85 -7.50
CA CYS A 72 -8.88 -13.41 -6.21
C CYS A 72 -9.35 -14.87 -6.27
N SER A 73 -9.70 -15.40 -7.44
CA SER A 73 -10.01 -16.83 -7.60
C SER A 73 -8.77 -17.72 -7.46
N HIS A 74 -7.56 -17.15 -7.62
CA HIS A 74 -6.27 -17.83 -7.52
C HIS A 74 -5.31 -17.04 -6.63
N ALA A 75 -5.81 -16.47 -5.53
CA ALA A 75 -5.06 -15.54 -4.69
C ALA A 75 -3.73 -16.14 -4.17
N GLU A 76 -3.66 -17.46 -4.01
CA GLU A 76 -2.47 -18.22 -3.64
C GLU A 76 -1.29 -18.08 -4.62
N GLU A 77 -1.53 -17.70 -5.87
CA GLU A 77 -0.49 -17.48 -6.89
C GLU A 77 0.15 -16.08 -6.80
N TYR A 78 -0.40 -15.20 -5.95
CA TYR A 78 -0.03 -13.80 -5.89
C TYR A 78 0.58 -13.40 -4.55
N ILE A 79 1.35 -12.31 -4.57
CA ILE A 79 1.88 -11.63 -3.39
C ILE A 79 1.41 -10.17 -3.38
N PRO A 80 0.92 -9.65 -2.25
CA PRO A 80 0.53 -8.25 -2.14
C PRO A 80 1.73 -7.32 -2.07
N VAL A 81 1.59 -6.18 -2.74
CA VAL A 81 2.61 -5.13 -2.84
C VAL A 81 1.96 -3.80 -2.47
N SER A 82 2.63 -3.05 -1.60
CA SER A 82 2.30 -1.64 -1.39
C SER A 82 3.16 -0.77 -2.28
N ILE A 83 2.52 0.23 -2.87
CA ILE A 83 3.12 1.22 -3.75
C ILE A 83 2.90 2.59 -3.12
N TRP A 84 3.97 3.20 -2.62
CA TRP A 84 3.93 4.50 -1.97
C TRP A 84 4.25 5.61 -2.97
N SER A 85 3.23 6.37 -3.34
CA SER A 85 3.39 7.53 -4.23
C SER A 85 3.77 8.79 -3.44
N GLY A 86 3.34 8.89 -2.17
CA GLY A 86 3.71 10.00 -1.30
C GLY A 86 3.28 9.82 0.17
N PHE A 87 3.80 10.70 1.02
CA PHE A 87 3.42 10.94 2.41
C PHE A 87 3.18 12.44 2.57
N GLY A 88 2.03 12.80 3.13
CA GLY A 88 1.79 14.17 3.55
C GLY A 88 2.61 14.52 4.79
N MET A 89 2.79 15.82 5.02
CA MET A 89 3.37 16.30 6.29
C MET A 89 2.39 16.14 7.46
N PHE A 90 1.09 16.25 7.17
CA PHE A 90 -0.02 16.11 8.13
C PHE A 90 -1.04 15.04 7.73
N ALA A 91 -1.05 14.65 6.44
CA ALA A 91 -1.79 13.51 5.91
C ALA A 91 -0.92 12.25 6.01
N ALA A 92 -1.51 11.06 6.20
CA ALA A 92 -0.76 9.79 6.15
C ALA A 92 -0.32 9.49 4.71
N SER A 93 -0.29 8.23 4.31
CA SER A 93 0.40 7.78 3.11
C SER A 93 -0.54 7.60 1.92
N ALA A 94 -0.18 8.11 0.76
CA ALA A 94 -0.80 7.77 -0.51
C ALA A 94 -0.26 6.42 -0.97
N VAL A 95 -0.98 5.37 -0.59
CA VAL A 95 -0.60 3.98 -0.83
C VAL A 95 -1.60 3.36 -1.77
N THR A 96 -1.09 2.73 -2.80
CA THR A 96 -1.87 1.81 -3.63
C THR A 96 -1.51 0.38 -3.28
N VAL A 97 -2.52 -0.47 -3.19
CA VAL A 97 -2.35 -1.91 -3.00
C VAL A 97 -2.47 -2.59 -4.36
N ALA A 98 -1.44 -3.38 -4.69
CA ALA A 98 -1.40 -4.23 -5.86
C ALA A 98 -1.20 -5.69 -5.42
N ILE A 99 -1.43 -6.60 -6.36
CA ILE A 99 -0.96 -7.99 -6.26
C ILE A 99 -0.18 -8.33 -7.52
N ILE A 100 0.92 -9.07 -7.37
CA ILE A 100 1.76 -9.54 -8.47
C ILE A 100 1.93 -11.06 -8.40
N PRO A 101 2.11 -11.76 -9.54
CA PRO A 101 2.38 -13.19 -9.53
C PRO A 101 3.71 -13.47 -8.80
N LYS A 102 3.71 -14.48 -7.92
CA LYS A 102 4.90 -14.86 -7.13
C LYS A 102 6.11 -15.19 -8.00
N ASP A 103 5.89 -15.79 -9.17
CA ASP A 103 6.96 -16.23 -10.07
C ASP A 103 7.36 -15.21 -11.14
N SER A 104 6.79 -13.99 -11.10
CA SER A 104 7.11 -12.94 -12.07
C SER A 104 8.54 -12.38 -11.89
N SER A 105 9.14 -11.87 -12.97
CA SER A 105 10.41 -11.12 -12.89
C SER A 105 10.29 -9.91 -11.95
N ILE A 106 9.15 -9.22 -12.00
CA ILE A 106 8.81 -8.10 -11.12
C ILE A 106 8.91 -8.50 -9.64
N ALA A 107 8.40 -9.67 -9.25
CA ALA A 107 8.49 -10.15 -7.87
C ALA A 107 9.94 -10.39 -7.41
N LYS A 108 10.84 -10.74 -8.33
CA LYS A 108 12.28 -10.91 -8.05
C LYS A 108 12.98 -9.56 -7.87
N ASP A 109 12.56 -8.56 -8.64
CA ASP A 109 13.16 -7.24 -8.66
C ASP A 109 12.66 -6.35 -7.51
N ILE A 110 11.44 -6.58 -7.02
CA ILE A 110 10.91 -5.90 -5.82
C ILE A 110 11.44 -6.58 -4.56
N ALA A 111 12.44 -5.95 -3.94
CA ALA A 111 12.98 -6.41 -2.68
C ALA A 111 11.96 -6.40 -1.54
N TYR A 112 12.16 -7.31 -0.57
CA TYR A 112 11.46 -7.31 0.71
C TYR A 112 11.46 -5.93 1.37
N PHE A 113 10.31 -5.52 1.89
CA PHE A 113 10.23 -4.30 2.69
C PHE A 113 10.93 -4.53 4.04
N LYS A 114 12.13 -3.99 4.22
CA LYS A 114 12.87 -4.13 5.49
C LYS A 114 13.09 -2.83 6.27
N GLY A 115 12.28 -1.76 6.16
CA GLY A 115 12.41 -0.57 7.04
C GLY A 115 11.53 0.64 6.70
N ARG A 116 12.07 1.82 6.34
CA ARG A 116 11.27 3.05 6.11
C ARG A 116 11.28 3.45 4.63
N VAL A 117 10.12 3.87 4.10
CA VAL A 117 9.99 4.42 2.74
C VAL A 117 10.77 5.74 2.66
N GLY A 118 11.50 5.95 1.57
CA GLY A 118 12.34 7.14 1.35
C GLY A 118 13.76 7.05 1.93
N ASP A 119 14.02 6.12 2.85
CA ASP A 119 15.36 5.87 3.43
C ASP A 119 16.22 4.88 2.63
N ARG A 120 15.68 4.29 1.54
CA ARG A 120 16.14 2.99 1.04
C ARG A 120 16.31 2.89 -0.46
N LYS A 121 17.17 1.94 -0.84
CA LYS A 121 17.41 1.44 -2.20
C LYS A 121 16.25 0.57 -2.72
N GLN A 122 15.01 1.02 -2.54
CA GLN A 122 13.84 0.28 -3.03
C GLN A 122 13.58 0.61 -4.50
N PRO A 123 13.08 -0.36 -5.28
CA PRO A 123 12.68 -0.09 -6.64
C PRO A 123 11.43 0.79 -6.66
N TYR A 124 11.35 1.60 -7.70
CA TYR A 124 10.13 2.31 -8.06
C TYR A 124 9.43 1.52 -9.14
N VAL A 125 8.12 1.44 -9.04
CA VAL A 125 7.30 0.73 -10.01
C VAL A 125 6.35 1.69 -10.69
N LYS A 126 5.99 1.33 -11.92
CA LYS A 126 4.82 1.85 -12.61
C LYS A 126 3.68 0.89 -12.40
N ALA A 127 2.55 1.37 -11.93
CA ALA A 127 1.36 0.56 -11.76
C ALA A 127 0.15 1.23 -12.39
N ARG A 128 -0.82 0.40 -12.79
CA ARG A 128 -2.15 0.83 -13.22
C ARG A 128 -3.14 0.54 -12.12
N ALA A 129 -3.76 1.59 -11.61
CA ALA A 129 -4.90 1.51 -10.71
C ALA A 129 -6.20 1.55 -11.51
N ILE A 130 -7.11 0.63 -11.22
CA ILE A 130 -8.44 0.54 -11.83
C ILE A 130 -9.46 0.74 -10.71
N LYS A 131 -10.51 1.51 -10.96
CA LYS A 131 -11.54 1.80 -9.97
C LYS A 131 -12.14 0.51 -9.40
N GLY A 132 -12.03 0.34 -8.08
CA GLY A 132 -12.62 -0.79 -7.35
C GLY A 132 -11.87 -2.12 -7.49
N GLN A 133 -10.66 -2.13 -8.07
CA GLN A 133 -9.85 -3.32 -8.27
C GLN A 133 -8.45 -3.12 -7.69
N LEU A 134 -7.73 -4.23 -7.43
CA LEU A 134 -6.33 -4.16 -7.03
C LEU A 134 -5.52 -3.56 -8.19
N ALA A 135 -4.50 -2.75 -7.88
CA ALA A 135 -3.64 -2.26 -8.93
C ALA A 135 -2.82 -3.40 -9.57
N THR A 136 -2.36 -3.15 -10.79
CA THR A 136 -1.45 -4.05 -11.52
C THR A 136 -0.11 -3.36 -11.68
N VAL A 137 0.96 -3.98 -11.18
CA VAL A 137 2.32 -3.51 -11.44
C VAL A 137 2.66 -3.85 -12.89
N LEU A 138 2.96 -2.83 -13.69
CA LEU A 138 3.27 -2.98 -15.11
C LEU A 138 4.75 -3.26 -15.34
N GLU A 139 5.62 -2.54 -14.62
CA GLU A 139 7.07 -2.65 -14.74
C GLU A 139 7.78 -2.09 -13.50
N VAL A 140 9.03 -2.50 -13.31
CA VAL A 140 9.97 -1.81 -12.43
C VAL A 140 10.53 -0.62 -13.19
N ALA A 141 10.07 0.57 -12.82
CA ALA A 141 10.39 1.83 -13.50
C ALA A 141 11.82 2.31 -13.18
N SER A 142 12.30 2.03 -11.97
CA SER A 142 13.63 2.43 -11.55
C SER A 142 14.17 1.50 -10.48
N THR A 143 15.45 1.21 -10.57
CA THR A 143 16.22 0.55 -9.51
C THR A 143 17.24 1.53 -8.93
N HIS A 144 17.73 1.24 -7.74
CA HIS A 144 18.63 2.17 -7.06
C HIS A 144 19.89 2.48 -7.89
N GLY A 145 20.11 3.77 -8.14
CA GLY A 145 21.30 4.28 -8.81
C GLY A 145 21.12 4.58 -10.31
N ASP A 146 19.99 4.23 -10.92
CA ASP A 146 19.74 4.53 -12.34
C ASP A 146 19.24 5.96 -12.61
N GLY A 147 18.86 6.69 -11.55
CA GLY A 147 18.41 8.09 -11.63
C GLY A 147 17.05 8.31 -12.30
N LYS A 148 16.32 7.25 -12.68
CA LYS A 148 15.02 7.37 -13.37
C LYS A 148 13.91 7.80 -12.42
N CYS A 149 13.98 7.36 -11.17
CA CYS A 149 13.10 7.78 -10.09
C CYS A 149 13.89 7.98 -8.80
N TYR A 150 13.36 8.82 -7.92
CA TYR A 150 13.87 9.06 -6.58
C TYR A 150 12.75 9.50 -5.63
N TRP A 151 13.05 9.44 -4.34
CA TRP A 151 12.19 9.96 -3.29
C TRP A 151 12.58 11.41 -3.02
N GLN A 152 11.64 12.33 -3.15
CA GLN A 152 11.86 13.73 -2.81
C GLN A 152 11.25 14.04 -1.45
N GLY A 153 12.10 14.48 -0.52
CA GLY A 153 11.71 14.82 0.85
C GLY A 153 12.42 13.93 1.88
N LEU A 154 11.94 13.98 3.12
CA LEU A 154 12.40 13.11 4.18
C LEU A 154 11.70 11.74 4.12
N PRO A 155 12.25 10.72 4.78
CA PRO A 155 11.56 9.45 4.96
C PRO A 155 10.22 9.66 5.65
N ARG A 156 9.15 9.07 5.10
CA ARG A 156 7.75 9.28 5.54
C ARG A 156 7.24 10.72 5.44
N ILE A 157 7.96 11.63 4.77
CA ILE A 157 7.52 13.01 4.50
C ILE A 157 8.04 13.40 3.11
N GLY A 158 7.24 13.26 2.07
CA GLY A 158 7.73 13.42 0.71
C GLY A 158 7.03 12.51 -0.27
N GLY A 159 7.62 12.29 -1.44
CA GLY A 159 7.00 11.40 -2.41
C GLY A 159 7.87 11.03 -3.60
N THR A 160 7.30 10.21 -4.45
CA THR A 160 7.97 9.66 -5.62
C THR A 160 8.04 10.70 -6.73
N VAL A 161 9.24 10.90 -7.26
CA VAL A 161 9.49 11.70 -8.45
C VAL A 161 10.21 10.83 -9.46
N CYS A 162 9.66 10.74 -10.66
CA CYS A 162 10.18 9.93 -11.76
C CYS A 162 10.33 10.82 -13.01
N PRO A 163 11.41 11.62 -13.11
CA PRO A 163 11.55 12.61 -14.19
C PRO A 163 11.59 11.97 -15.58
N HIS A 164 12.20 10.79 -15.71
CA HIS A 164 12.25 10.04 -16.97
C HIS A 164 10.85 9.72 -17.51
N TYR A 165 9.87 9.62 -16.61
CA TYR A 165 8.48 9.29 -16.92
C TYR A 165 7.54 10.50 -16.80
N GLY A 166 8.07 11.71 -16.59
CA GLY A 166 7.28 12.93 -16.45
C GLY A 166 6.32 12.94 -15.26
N TRP A 167 6.74 12.33 -14.14
CA TRP A 167 5.94 12.20 -12.92
C TRP A 167 6.60 12.91 -11.72
N ASP A 168 5.82 13.74 -11.02
CA ASP A 168 6.13 14.39 -9.75
C ASP A 168 4.89 14.33 -8.85
N TYR A 169 4.99 13.62 -7.72
CA TYR A 169 3.86 13.44 -6.80
C TYR A 169 3.18 14.74 -6.35
N ARG A 170 3.87 15.89 -6.35
CA ARG A 170 3.28 17.18 -5.94
C ARG A 170 2.45 17.83 -7.03
N LYS A 171 2.74 17.51 -8.29
CA LYS A 171 2.11 18.12 -9.46
C LYS A 171 1.05 17.22 -10.06
N ASP A 172 1.30 15.91 -10.01
CA ASP A 172 0.56 14.93 -10.78
C ASP A 172 -0.43 14.14 -9.95
N MET A 173 -0.28 14.09 -8.61
CA MET A 173 -1.32 13.51 -7.76
C MET A 173 -2.35 14.57 -7.42
N LYS A 174 -3.64 14.20 -7.48
CA LYS A 174 -4.72 15.01 -6.91
C LYS A 174 -4.51 15.25 -5.43
N SER A 175 -5.07 16.34 -4.90
CA SER A 175 -5.05 16.60 -3.46
C SER A 175 -5.59 15.39 -2.71
N TRP A 176 -4.83 14.96 -1.72
CA TRP A 176 -5.15 13.76 -0.96
C TRP A 176 -4.79 14.00 0.50
N ASP A 177 -5.57 13.40 1.37
CA ASP A 177 -5.37 13.42 2.82
C ASP A 177 -5.50 12.00 3.36
N SER A 178 -5.19 11.79 4.63
CA SER A 178 -5.70 10.63 5.35
C SER A 178 -6.33 11.05 6.67
N LYS A 179 -7.49 10.50 6.98
CA LYS A 179 -8.09 10.62 8.30
C LYS A 179 -7.97 9.28 9.02
N TRP A 180 -7.24 9.22 10.13
CA TRP A 180 -7.03 7.98 10.90
C TRP A 180 -6.37 6.83 10.10
N GLY A 181 -5.51 7.16 9.12
CA GLY A 181 -4.83 6.19 8.26
C GLY A 181 -5.65 5.71 7.04
N VAL A 182 -6.86 6.25 6.85
CA VAL A 182 -7.70 5.98 5.67
C VAL A 182 -7.43 7.02 4.60
N LEU A 183 -7.04 6.60 3.40
CA LEU A 183 -6.82 7.48 2.24
C LEU A 183 -8.12 8.19 1.84
N SER A 184 -8.04 9.49 1.62
CA SER A 184 -9.08 10.32 0.99
C SER A 184 -8.47 11.13 -0.14
N VAL A 185 -9.12 11.17 -1.29
CA VAL A 185 -8.69 11.96 -2.45
C VAL A 185 -9.87 12.78 -2.95
N ASP A 186 -9.67 14.11 -2.95
CA ASP A 186 -10.65 15.12 -3.38
C ASP A 186 -10.71 15.24 -4.90
#